data_AF-A0A3C1WQP1-F1
#
_entry.id   AF-A0A3C1WQP1-F1
#
_cell.length_a   1.000
_cell.length_b   1.000
_cell.length_c   1.000
_cell.angle_alpha   90.00
_cell.angle_beta   90.00
_cell.angle_gamma   90.00
#
_symmetry.space_group_name_H-M   'P 1'
#
loop_
_entity.id
_entity.type
_entity.pdbx_description
1 polymer ?
#
loop_
_entity_poly.entity_id
_entity_poly.type
_entity_poly.pdbx_seq_one_letter_code
_entity_poly.pdbx_strand_id
1 'polypeptide(L)'
;MKLTKAKKSIKKVTRNITKVAAKVSKPVLKSVKQALKKEQNVSSRSVSGISKKIKTVLLTQAKPENDKNPYIELSRKYQLEIEFKPFVHLEQVTASVFRKFKVNPLNFDSVVITSRNIADHFFKLCEDMRIRMPDETKYYCMTESVALYLQKYIQYRKRRVFYGEGSLDSFFKEVLHYYKEGDKFFIPCADVHKSDIADFLRKHNIHHAEGVILNTVPIELKKKDLQHDALIFFSPGGVNALLKNFPDYKQKGQVIGGFGPLTVAAIEDENWKCDIIAPTPESPSMAMALEKYILASRGK
;
A
#
# COMPACT_ATOMS: atom_id res chain seq x y z
N MET A 1 -34.71 -30.38 7.82
CA MET A 1 -33.45 -31.07 8.22
C MET A 1 -32.14 -30.39 7.77
N LYS A 2 -32.08 -29.05 7.55
CA LYS A 2 -30.85 -28.35 7.06
C LYS A 2 -30.23 -27.32 8.03
N LEU A 3 -30.80 -27.09 9.22
CA LEU A 3 -30.32 -26.08 10.19
C LEU A 3 -29.29 -26.57 11.23
N THR A 4 -28.94 -27.87 11.22
CA THR A 4 -28.07 -28.48 12.25
C THR A 4 -26.60 -28.66 11.83
N LYS A 5 -26.28 -28.67 10.52
CA LYS A 5 -24.88 -28.77 10.04
C LYS A 5 -24.11 -27.44 10.12
N ALA A 6 -24.77 -26.30 9.88
CA ALA A 6 -24.13 -24.98 9.97
C ALA A 6 -23.70 -24.62 11.40
N LYS A 7 -24.55 -24.88 12.41
CA LYS A 7 -24.23 -24.64 13.83
C LYS A 7 -23.09 -25.54 14.34
N LYS A 8 -22.95 -26.77 13.83
CA LYS A 8 -21.82 -27.68 14.17
C LYS A 8 -20.50 -27.23 13.53
N SER A 9 -20.53 -26.66 12.33
CA SER A 9 -19.34 -26.13 11.65
C SER A 9 -18.82 -24.85 12.35
N ILE A 10 -19.72 -23.95 12.73
CA ILE A 10 -19.37 -22.70 13.46
C ILE A 10 -18.76 -23.01 14.84
N LYS A 11 -19.27 -24.02 15.57
CA LYS A 11 -18.74 -24.44 16.88
C LYS A 11 -17.35 -25.11 16.80
N LYS A 12 -17.02 -25.72 15.65
CA LYS A 12 -15.71 -26.35 15.39
C LYS A 12 -14.66 -25.31 14.99
N VAL A 13 -15.06 -24.27 14.24
CA VAL A 13 -14.23 -23.11 13.92
C VAL A 13 -13.93 -22.28 15.17
N THR A 14 -14.91 -22.04 16.05
CA THR A 14 -14.68 -21.28 17.31
C THR A 14 -13.73 -22.00 18.28
N ARG A 15 -13.75 -23.34 18.34
CA ARG A 15 -12.81 -24.14 19.17
C ARG A 15 -11.38 -24.17 18.65
N ASN A 16 -11.17 -24.08 17.33
CA ASN A 16 -9.82 -24.01 16.76
C ASN A 16 -9.19 -22.61 16.89
N ILE A 17 -10.00 -21.55 16.84
CA ILE A 17 -9.54 -20.17 17.08
C ILE A 17 -9.09 -19.98 18.54
N THR A 18 -9.75 -20.63 19.51
CA THR A 18 -9.35 -20.56 20.93
C THR A 18 -8.02 -21.28 21.22
N LYS A 19 -7.66 -22.31 20.43
CA LYS A 19 -6.37 -23.00 20.57
C LYS A 19 -5.20 -22.26 19.94
N VAL A 20 -5.43 -21.48 18.87
CA VAL A 20 -4.38 -20.65 18.23
C VAL A 20 -4.15 -19.33 19.00
N ALA A 21 -5.18 -18.81 19.68
CA ALA A 21 -5.07 -17.64 20.56
C ALA A 21 -4.16 -17.86 21.79
N ALA A 22 -3.77 -19.10 22.09
CA ALA A 22 -2.89 -19.43 23.23
C ALA A 22 -1.39 -19.14 22.97
N LYS A 23 -1.00 -18.69 21.76
CA LYS A 23 0.40 -18.38 21.41
C LYS A 23 0.65 -16.98 20.86
N VAL A 24 -0.23 -16.01 21.16
CA VAL A 24 -0.05 -14.60 20.79
C VAL A 24 -0.01 -13.75 22.06
N SER A 25 1.01 -12.89 22.17
CA SER A 25 1.19 -12.04 23.34
C SER A 25 0.00 -11.07 23.53
N LYS A 26 -0.40 -10.87 24.80
CA LYS A 26 -1.53 -10.01 25.22
C LYS A 26 -1.54 -8.59 24.60
N PRO A 27 -0.40 -7.93 24.27
CA PRO A 27 -0.41 -6.60 23.64
C PRO A 27 -0.98 -6.60 22.22
N VAL A 28 -0.67 -7.62 21.40
CA VAL A 28 -1.08 -7.70 19.98
C VAL A 28 -2.57 -8.00 19.84
N LEU A 29 -3.14 -8.80 20.74
CA LEU A 29 -4.58 -9.06 20.78
C LEU A 29 -5.39 -7.82 21.18
N LYS A 30 -4.78 -6.88 21.92
CA LYS A 30 -5.41 -5.62 22.34
C LYS A 30 -5.42 -4.61 21.19
N SER A 31 -4.30 -4.48 20.46
CA SER A 31 -4.20 -3.58 19.29
C SER A 31 -5.10 -4.04 18.13
N VAL A 32 -5.17 -5.34 17.85
CA VAL A 32 -6.05 -5.88 16.79
C VAL A 32 -7.54 -5.70 17.13
N LYS A 33 -7.94 -5.90 18.39
CA LYS A 33 -9.34 -5.63 18.81
C LYS A 33 -9.68 -4.14 18.78
N GLN A 34 -8.70 -3.27 18.99
CA GLN A 34 -8.89 -1.82 18.92
C GLN A 34 -9.01 -1.33 17.47
N ALA A 35 -8.26 -1.93 16.54
CA ALA A 35 -8.38 -1.68 15.10
C ALA A 35 -9.73 -2.16 14.54
N LEU A 36 -10.19 -3.36 14.92
CA LEU A 36 -11.49 -3.90 14.48
C LEU A 36 -12.70 -3.13 15.04
N LYS A 37 -12.57 -2.53 16.23
CA LYS A 37 -13.58 -1.61 16.77
C LYS A 37 -13.57 -0.25 16.07
N LYS A 38 -12.43 0.21 15.55
CA LYS A 38 -12.34 1.44 14.74
C LYS A 38 -13.00 1.25 13.37
N GLU A 39 -12.81 0.13 12.69
CA GLU A 39 -13.48 -0.18 11.41
C GLU A 39 -15.02 -0.08 11.47
N GLN A 40 -15.63 -0.52 12.58
CA GLN A 40 -17.10 -0.44 12.75
C GLN A 40 -17.61 0.98 13.06
N ASN A 41 -16.76 1.88 13.56
CA ASN A 41 -17.13 3.27 13.91
C ASN A 41 -16.89 4.27 12.77
N VAL A 42 -16.19 3.88 11.69
CA VAL A 42 -15.99 4.75 10.50
C VAL A 42 -17.27 4.88 9.68
N SER A 43 -18.19 3.90 9.76
CA SER A 43 -19.43 3.84 8.98
C SER A 43 -20.54 4.82 9.44
N SER A 44 -20.37 5.57 10.54
CA SER A 44 -21.48 6.37 11.11
C SER A 44 -21.13 7.79 11.55
N ARG A 45 -20.04 8.40 11.04
CA ARG A 45 -19.79 9.82 11.29
C ARG A 45 -20.52 10.68 10.26
N SER A 46 -21.65 11.24 10.68
CA SER A 46 -22.35 12.33 10.02
C SER A 46 -21.42 13.53 9.82
N VAL A 47 -21.30 13.99 8.57
CA VAL A 47 -20.55 15.18 8.16
C VAL A 47 -21.24 16.42 8.74
N SER A 48 -20.84 16.83 9.95
CA SER A 48 -21.24 18.11 10.52
C SER A 48 -19.97 18.92 10.82
N GLY A 49 -19.79 20.03 10.08
CA GLY A 49 -18.73 21.02 10.31
C GLY A 49 -17.62 21.13 9.26
N ILE A 50 -17.90 21.04 7.95
CA ILE A 50 -16.91 21.43 6.92
C ILE A 50 -17.06 22.94 6.65
N SER A 51 -16.12 23.77 7.12
CA SER A 51 -16.22 25.24 7.01
C SER A 51 -15.11 25.92 6.21
N LYS A 52 -13.98 25.25 5.91
CA LYS A 52 -12.83 25.93 5.29
C LYS A 52 -12.78 25.72 3.78
N LYS A 53 -13.00 26.81 3.04
CA LYS A 53 -12.73 26.89 1.59
C LYS A 53 -11.23 26.76 1.35
N ILE A 54 -10.85 25.94 0.37
CA ILE A 54 -9.45 25.75 -0.05
C ILE A 54 -9.23 26.31 -1.45
N LYS A 55 -8.05 26.90 -1.68
CA LYS A 55 -7.57 27.40 -2.97
C LYS A 55 -6.26 26.73 -3.39
N THR A 56 -5.38 26.43 -2.43
CA THR A 56 -4.08 25.79 -2.68
C THR A 56 -4.04 24.37 -2.08
N VAL A 57 -3.59 23.40 -2.86
CA VAL A 57 -3.54 21.98 -2.47
C VAL A 57 -2.16 21.41 -2.78
N LEU A 58 -1.52 20.82 -1.77
CA LEU A 58 -0.29 20.06 -1.94
C LEU A 58 -0.59 18.56 -1.92
N LEU A 59 -0.23 17.88 -3.01
CA LEU A 59 -0.30 16.43 -3.12
C LEU A 59 1.08 15.85 -2.85
N THR A 60 1.23 15.00 -1.81
CA THR A 60 2.55 14.53 -1.36
C THR A 60 3.17 13.41 -2.21
N GLN A 61 2.79 13.33 -3.50
CA GLN A 61 3.22 12.32 -4.46
C GLN A 61 3.83 12.96 -5.70
N ALA A 62 4.49 12.15 -6.53
CA ALA A 62 5.04 12.62 -7.80
C ALA A 62 3.92 13.08 -8.75
N LYS A 63 4.24 14.06 -9.60
CA LYS A 63 3.35 14.46 -10.68
C LYS A 63 3.15 13.25 -11.60
N PRO A 64 1.91 12.86 -11.94
CA PRO A 64 1.66 11.83 -12.93
C PRO A 64 2.34 12.17 -14.25
N GLU A 65 2.93 11.18 -14.92
CA GLU A 65 3.62 11.36 -16.21
C GLU A 65 2.69 11.82 -17.34
N ASN A 66 1.39 11.52 -17.23
CA ASN A 66 0.39 11.92 -18.21
C ASN A 66 -0.25 13.27 -17.81
N ASP A 67 -0.25 14.21 -18.77
CA ASP A 67 -0.93 15.50 -18.66
C ASP A 67 -2.47 15.39 -18.65
N LYS A 68 -3.02 14.19 -18.90
CA LYS A 68 -4.43 13.87 -18.60
C LYS A 68 -4.53 13.22 -17.23
N ASN A 69 -4.58 14.04 -16.19
CA ASN A 69 -4.86 13.58 -14.83
C ASN A 69 -6.05 14.35 -14.22
N PRO A 70 -6.82 13.72 -13.32
CA PRO A 70 -8.08 14.30 -12.81
C PRO A 70 -7.86 15.59 -12.00
N TYR A 71 -6.65 15.84 -11.49
CA TYR A 71 -6.34 17.06 -10.75
C TYR A 71 -6.28 18.30 -11.66
N ILE A 72 -5.89 18.15 -12.92
CA ILE A 72 -5.90 19.27 -13.88
C ILE A 72 -7.32 19.75 -14.14
N GLU A 73 -8.28 18.83 -14.25
CA GLU A 73 -9.69 19.18 -14.43
C GLU A 73 -10.25 19.91 -13.19
N LEU A 74 -9.92 19.43 -11.98
CA LEU A 74 -10.30 20.10 -10.74
C LEU A 74 -9.70 21.51 -10.62
N SER A 75 -8.43 21.65 -10.97
CA SER A 75 -7.74 22.95 -11.00
C SER A 75 -8.48 23.95 -11.90
N ARG A 76 -8.86 23.54 -13.12
CA ARG A 76 -9.63 24.40 -14.05
C ARG A 76 -11.05 24.69 -13.56
N LYS A 77 -11.80 23.66 -13.15
CA LYS A 77 -13.21 23.77 -12.78
C LYS A 77 -13.43 24.61 -11.52
N TYR A 78 -12.50 24.53 -10.56
CA TYR A 78 -12.64 25.16 -9.25
C TYR A 78 -11.64 26.29 -8.99
N GLN A 79 -10.77 26.62 -9.95
CA GLN A 79 -9.69 27.61 -9.82
C GLN A 79 -8.77 27.28 -8.63
N LEU A 80 -8.31 26.03 -8.57
CA LEU A 80 -7.38 25.56 -7.54
C LEU A 80 -5.95 25.57 -8.05
N GLU A 81 -5.03 25.96 -7.19
CA GLU A 81 -3.60 25.74 -7.37
C GLU A 81 -3.24 24.38 -6.77
N ILE A 82 -2.83 23.43 -7.61
CA ILE A 82 -2.46 22.08 -7.18
C ILE A 82 -0.98 21.87 -7.45
N GLU A 83 -0.22 21.63 -6.39
CA GLU A 83 1.21 21.34 -6.44
C GLU A 83 1.44 19.85 -6.12
N PHE A 84 2.34 19.22 -6.89
CA PHE A 84 2.78 17.85 -6.63
C PHE A 84 4.19 17.90 -6.07
N LYS A 85 4.36 17.42 -4.84
CA LYS A 85 5.66 17.37 -4.18
C LYS A 85 5.79 16.07 -3.39
N PRO A 86 6.55 15.08 -3.89
CA PRO A 86 6.85 13.89 -3.12
C PRO A 86 7.47 14.26 -1.77
N PHE A 87 6.99 13.65 -0.69
CA PHE A 87 7.62 13.77 0.63
C PHE A 87 8.61 12.65 0.91
N VAL A 88 8.54 11.60 0.10
CA VAL A 88 9.42 10.44 0.14
C VAL A 88 9.84 10.07 -1.27
N HIS A 89 11.01 9.44 -1.38
CA HIS A 89 11.42 8.69 -2.57
C HIS A 89 11.80 7.27 -2.16
N LEU A 90 11.90 6.39 -3.16
CA LEU A 90 12.34 5.02 -2.96
C LEU A 90 13.83 4.92 -3.29
N GLU A 91 14.61 4.37 -2.37
CA GLU A 91 16.02 4.08 -2.58
C GLU A 91 16.27 2.57 -2.59
N GLN A 92 17.13 2.12 -3.49
CA GLN A 92 17.48 0.71 -3.54
C GLN A 92 18.26 0.29 -2.29
N VAL A 93 17.88 -0.85 -1.72
CA VAL A 93 18.67 -1.51 -0.67
C VAL A 93 19.94 -2.08 -1.29
N THR A 94 21.10 -1.70 -0.74
CA THR A 94 22.38 -2.24 -1.19
C THR A 94 22.49 -3.74 -0.92
N ALA A 95 23.24 -4.48 -1.74
CA ALA A 95 23.51 -5.90 -1.53
C ALA A 95 24.10 -6.21 -0.14
N SER A 96 24.91 -5.31 0.42
CA SER A 96 25.47 -5.44 1.78
C SER A 96 24.39 -5.41 2.85
N VAL A 97 23.46 -4.45 2.76
CA VAL A 97 22.31 -4.37 3.68
C VAL A 97 21.38 -5.55 3.47
N PHE A 98 21.10 -5.91 2.22
CA PHE A 98 20.16 -7.00 1.91
C PHE A 98 20.62 -8.34 2.50
N ARG A 99 21.92 -8.65 2.43
CA ARG A 99 22.49 -9.88 3.04
C ARG A 99 22.19 -10.00 4.54
N LYS A 100 22.00 -8.89 5.26
CA LYS A 100 21.67 -8.91 6.70
C LYS A 100 20.26 -9.44 6.98
N PHE A 101 19.35 -9.38 6.01
CA PHE A 101 18.02 -9.98 6.16
C PHE A 101 18.04 -11.52 6.16
N LYS A 102 19.19 -12.14 5.83
CA LYS A 102 19.36 -13.61 5.77
C LYS A 102 18.35 -14.31 4.85
N VAL A 103 17.84 -13.59 3.85
CA VAL A 103 17.01 -14.13 2.77
C VAL A 103 17.86 -14.24 1.52
N ASN A 104 17.88 -15.41 0.90
CA ASN A 104 18.54 -15.63 -0.39
C ASN A 104 17.48 -15.91 -1.46
N PRO A 105 17.33 -15.06 -2.50
CA PRO A 105 16.38 -15.28 -3.58
C PRO A 105 16.48 -16.65 -4.24
N LEU A 106 17.67 -17.27 -4.25
CA LEU A 106 17.88 -18.62 -4.81
C LEU A 106 17.24 -19.74 -3.99
N ASN A 107 16.79 -19.48 -2.76
CA ASN A 107 16.09 -20.46 -1.93
C ASN A 107 14.60 -20.59 -2.27
N PHE A 108 14.13 -19.85 -3.28
CA PHE A 108 12.73 -19.75 -3.65
C PHE A 108 12.52 -20.16 -5.11
N ASP A 109 11.44 -20.88 -5.37
CA ASP A 109 11.05 -21.35 -6.69
C ASP A 109 10.29 -20.28 -7.47
N SER A 110 9.65 -19.37 -6.74
CA SER A 110 8.71 -18.38 -7.26
C SER A 110 9.04 -16.98 -6.76
N VAL A 111 8.98 -15.98 -7.65
CA VAL A 111 9.16 -14.56 -7.31
C VAL A 111 7.91 -13.78 -7.67
N VAL A 112 7.40 -12.98 -6.75
CA VAL A 112 6.26 -12.09 -6.97
C VAL A 112 6.74 -10.72 -7.44
N ILE A 113 6.25 -10.23 -8.58
CA ILE A 113 6.60 -8.92 -9.13
C ILE A 113 5.34 -8.07 -9.23
N THR A 114 5.21 -7.11 -8.32
CA THR A 114 3.98 -6.31 -8.21
C THR A 114 3.95 -5.08 -9.13
N SER A 115 5.11 -4.63 -9.60
CA SER A 115 5.24 -3.45 -10.47
C SER A 115 6.52 -3.50 -11.29
N ARG A 116 6.62 -2.63 -12.30
CA ARG A 116 7.86 -2.41 -13.08
C ARG A 116 9.02 -1.96 -12.18
N ASN A 117 8.73 -1.08 -11.22
CA ASN A 117 9.71 -0.59 -10.25
C ASN A 117 10.30 -1.74 -9.41
N ILE A 118 9.43 -2.63 -8.91
CA ILE A 118 9.88 -3.83 -8.17
C ILE A 118 10.70 -4.76 -9.09
N ALA A 119 10.32 -4.91 -10.36
CA ALA A 119 11.11 -5.69 -11.32
C ALA A 119 12.52 -5.12 -11.49
N ASP A 120 12.63 -3.82 -11.78
CA ASP A 120 13.90 -3.12 -12.00
C ASP A 120 14.83 -3.30 -10.79
N HIS A 121 14.33 -3.02 -9.58
CA HIS A 121 15.13 -3.13 -8.36
C HIS A 121 15.43 -4.57 -7.94
N PHE A 122 14.53 -5.52 -8.19
CA PHE A 122 14.80 -6.94 -7.92
C PHE A 122 15.94 -7.46 -8.79
N PHE A 123 15.89 -7.23 -10.11
CA PHE A 123 16.94 -7.70 -11.01
C PHE A 123 18.25 -6.94 -10.81
N LYS A 124 18.19 -5.64 -10.48
CA LYS A 124 19.39 -4.90 -10.09
C LYS A 124 20.02 -5.45 -8.81
N LEU A 125 19.22 -5.79 -7.80
CA LEU A 125 19.73 -6.45 -6.59
C LEU A 125 20.36 -7.80 -6.92
N CYS A 126 19.73 -8.62 -7.77
CA CYS A 126 20.31 -9.88 -8.23
C CYS A 126 21.67 -9.65 -8.91
N GLU A 127 21.79 -8.67 -9.80
CA GLU A 127 23.05 -8.29 -10.42
C GLU A 127 24.12 -7.90 -9.39
N ASP A 128 23.79 -7.00 -8.45
CA ASP A 128 24.71 -6.53 -7.41
C ASP A 128 25.13 -7.65 -6.45
N MET A 129 24.27 -8.65 -6.25
CA MET A 129 24.55 -9.85 -5.48
C MET A 129 25.25 -10.95 -6.28
N ARG A 130 25.47 -10.75 -7.60
CA ARG A 130 25.97 -11.76 -8.56
C ARG A 130 25.11 -13.03 -8.59
N ILE A 131 23.80 -12.86 -8.43
CA ILE A 131 22.80 -13.91 -8.51
C ILE A 131 22.29 -14.01 -9.95
N ARG A 132 22.35 -15.21 -10.51
CA ARG A 132 21.65 -15.56 -11.75
C ARG A 132 20.45 -16.45 -11.41
N MET A 133 19.24 -15.94 -11.63
CA MET A 133 18.01 -16.69 -11.32
C MET A 133 17.89 -17.94 -12.22
N PRO A 134 17.67 -19.15 -11.65
CA PRO A 134 17.52 -20.40 -12.39
C PRO A 134 16.45 -20.33 -13.47
N ASP A 135 16.62 -21.05 -14.59
CA ASP A 135 15.68 -21.01 -15.72
C ASP A 135 14.27 -21.48 -15.32
N GLU A 136 14.18 -22.32 -14.30
CA GLU A 136 12.95 -22.88 -13.73
C GLU A 136 12.18 -21.91 -12.83
N THR A 137 12.79 -20.77 -12.45
CA THR A 137 12.16 -19.75 -11.59
C THR A 137 10.84 -19.29 -12.19
N LYS A 138 9.77 -19.34 -11.39
CA LYS A 138 8.44 -18.86 -11.75
C LYS A 138 8.28 -17.40 -11.37
N TYR A 139 7.76 -16.58 -12.26
CA TYR A 139 7.45 -15.18 -11.98
C TYR A 139 5.94 -14.96 -11.98
N TYR A 140 5.43 -14.41 -10.88
CA TYR A 140 4.01 -14.08 -10.72
C TYR A 140 3.85 -12.57 -10.72
N CYS A 141 3.21 -12.03 -11.75
CA CYS A 141 3.06 -10.59 -11.96
C CYS A 141 1.64 -10.11 -11.69
N MET A 142 1.48 -8.90 -11.15
CA MET A 142 0.15 -8.33 -10.91
C MET A 142 -0.64 -8.07 -12.20
N THR A 143 0.05 -7.73 -13.29
CA THR A 143 -0.55 -7.42 -14.60
C THR A 143 0.26 -8.03 -15.74
N GLU A 144 -0.38 -8.23 -16.89
CA GLU A 144 0.30 -8.58 -18.14
C GLU A 144 1.37 -7.55 -18.51
N SER A 145 1.09 -6.26 -18.31
CA SER A 145 2.03 -5.18 -18.62
C SER A 145 3.33 -5.23 -17.80
N VAL A 146 3.29 -5.81 -16.59
CA VAL A 146 4.48 -6.08 -15.76
C VAL A 146 5.15 -7.37 -16.20
N ALA A 147 4.40 -8.42 -16.55
CA ALA A 147 4.94 -9.66 -17.09
C ALA A 147 5.75 -9.40 -18.37
N LEU A 148 5.17 -8.74 -19.36
CA LEU A 148 5.85 -8.40 -20.61
C LEU A 148 7.09 -7.53 -20.39
N TYR A 149 7.09 -6.70 -19.35
CA TYR A 149 8.22 -5.86 -18.99
C TYR A 149 9.44 -6.68 -18.51
N LEU A 150 9.23 -7.91 -18.00
CA LEU A 150 10.32 -8.81 -17.61
C LEU A 150 11.22 -9.22 -18.79
N GLN A 151 10.76 -9.07 -20.04
CA GLN A 151 11.59 -9.34 -21.23
C GLN A 151 12.92 -8.57 -21.25
N LYS A 152 13.00 -7.43 -20.53
CA LYS A 152 14.25 -6.69 -20.33
C LYS A 152 15.32 -7.49 -19.56
N TYR A 153 14.90 -8.41 -18.69
CA TYR A 153 15.76 -9.07 -17.71
C TYR A 153 15.91 -10.57 -17.94
N ILE A 154 14.90 -11.21 -18.54
CA ILE A 154 14.86 -12.66 -18.73
C ILE A 154 14.52 -13.02 -20.17
N GLN A 155 14.99 -14.18 -20.62
CA GLN A 155 14.53 -14.78 -21.88
C GLN A 155 13.10 -15.31 -21.69
N TYR A 156 12.11 -14.43 -21.84
CA TYR A 156 10.70 -14.66 -21.47
C TYR A 156 10.15 -16.02 -21.92
N ARG A 157 10.38 -16.42 -23.17
CA ARG A 157 9.93 -17.71 -23.73
C ARG A 157 10.46 -18.96 -23.02
N LYS A 158 11.58 -18.85 -22.31
CA LYS A 158 12.21 -19.95 -21.56
C LYS A 158 11.79 -19.98 -20.10
N ARG A 159 11.01 -18.99 -19.64
CA ARG A 159 10.64 -18.81 -18.24
C ARG A 159 9.14 -19.06 -18.06
N ARG A 160 8.76 -19.43 -16.83
CA ARG A 160 7.36 -19.59 -16.45
C ARG A 160 6.89 -18.27 -15.86
N VAL A 161 6.09 -17.52 -16.61
CA VAL A 161 5.56 -16.21 -16.20
C VAL A 161 4.04 -16.28 -16.19
N PHE A 162 3.45 -15.92 -15.06
CA PHE A 162 2.00 -15.90 -14.84
C PHE A 162 1.58 -14.48 -14.43
N TYR A 163 0.37 -14.05 -14.79
CA TYR A 163 -0.06 -12.69 -14.51
C TYR A 163 -1.56 -12.55 -14.32
N GLY A 164 -1.95 -11.67 -13.39
CA GLY A 164 -3.35 -11.28 -13.20
C GLY A 164 -3.77 -10.09 -14.07
N GLU A 165 -4.96 -9.57 -13.80
CA GLU A 165 -5.61 -8.44 -14.48
C GLU A 165 -5.48 -7.13 -13.68
N GLY A 166 -4.56 -7.06 -12.71
CA GLY A 166 -4.29 -5.88 -11.88
C GLY A 166 -5.06 -5.81 -10.55
N SER A 167 -6.05 -6.67 -10.33
CA SER A 167 -6.68 -6.84 -9.00
C SER A 167 -6.00 -7.96 -8.20
N LEU A 168 -6.03 -7.86 -6.86
CA LEU A 168 -5.51 -8.91 -5.98
C LEU A 168 -6.26 -10.23 -6.19
N ASP A 169 -7.59 -10.20 -6.34
CA ASP A 169 -8.40 -11.39 -6.62
C ASP A 169 -7.99 -12.11 -7.90
N SER A 170 -7.77 -11.36 -8.99
CA SER A 170 -7.28 -11.94 -10.25
C SER A 170 -5.88 -12.54 -10.06
N PHE A 171 -4.97 -11.80 -9.44
CA PHE A 171 -3.63 -12.29 -9.14
C PHE A 171 -3.62 -13.57 -8.28
N PHE A 172 -4.47 -13.65 -7.25
CA PHE A 172 -4.57 -14.82 -6.38
C PHE A 172 -5.13 -16.04 -7.09
N LYS A 173 -6.04 -15.88 -8.06
CA LYS A 173 -6.50 -16.98 -8.90
C LYS A 173 -5.34 -17.59 -9.69
N GLU A 174 -4.50 -16.74 -10.29
CA GLU A 174 -3.32 -17.17 -11.04
C GLU A 174 -2.30 -17.88 -10.14
N VAL A 175 -2.05 -17.36 -8.94
CA VAL A 175 -1.20 -18.01 -7.94
C VAL A 175 -1.74 -19.42 -7.64
N LEU A 176 -3.02 -19.56 -7.29
CA LEU A 176 -3.62 -20.86 -6.96
C LEU A 176 -3.70 -21.82 -8.14
N HIS A 177 -3.80 -21.31 -9.36
CA HIS A 177 -3.87 -22.14 -10.56
C HIS A 177 -2.50 -22.76 -10.91
N TYR A 178 -1.42 -22.00 -10.77
CA TYR A 178 -0.10 -22.41 -11.26
C TYR A 178 0.91 -22.85 -10.19
N TYR A 179 0.68 -22.53 -8.91
CA TYR A 179 1.59 -22.99 -7.85
C TYR A 179 1.56 -24.52 -7.75
N LYS A 180 2.68 -25.07 -7.28
CA LYS A 180 2.80 -26.48 -6.91
C LYS A 180 2.99 -26.60 -5.41
N GLU A 181 2.49 -27.69 -4.83
CA GLU A 181 2.73 -27.99 -3.43
C GLU A 181 4.25 -28.05 -3.14
N GLY A 182 4.67 -27.35 -2.08
CA GLY A 182 6.08 -27.21 -1.72
C GLY A 182 6.81 -26.01 -2.34
N ASP A 183 6.23 -25.34 -3.34
CA ASP A 183 6.81 -24.10 -3.90
C ASP A 183 7.02 -23.05 -2.80
N LYS A 184 8.18 -22.40 -2.83
CA LYS A 184 8.53 -21.29 -1.95
C LYS A 184 8.49 -19.97 -2.72
N PHE A 185 7.81 -18.98 -2.17
CA PHE A 185 7.63 -17.66 -2.78
C PHE A 185 8.52 -16.60 -2.14
N PHE A 186 9.28 -15.88 -2.96
CA PHE A 186 9.97 -14.65 -2.57
C PHE A 186 9.14 -13.43 -2.98
N ILE A 187 8.93 -12.52 -2.04
CA ILE A 187 8.17 -11.28 -2.25
C ILE A 187 9.12 -10.10 -2.07
N PRO A 188 9.77 -9.60 -3.14
CA PRO A 188 10.49 -8.33 -3.09
C PRO A 188 9.51 -7.19 -2.81
N CYS A 189 9.84 -6.35 -1.83
CA CYS A 189 8.96 -5.29 -1.32
C CYS A 189 9.75 -4.06 -0.84
N ALA A 190 9.04 -2.98 -0.54
CA ALA A 190 9.58 -1.84 0.19
C ALA A 190 9.55 -2.08 1.70
N ASP A 191 10.25 -1.26 2.48
CA ASP A 191 10.37 -1.34 3.94
C ASP A 191 9.06 -1.11 4.73
N VAL A 192 8.13 -0.35 4.18
CA VAL A 192 6.83 -0.02 4.80
C VAL A 192 5.69 -0.56 3.95
N HIS A 193 5.25 -1.78 4.20
CA HIS A 193 4.08 -2.35 3.54
C HIS A 193 3.28 -3.31 4.43
N LYS A 194 1.96 -3.30 4.26
CA LYS A 194 1.11 -4.43 4.63
C LYS A 194 0.92 -5.25 3.36
N SER A 195 1.35 -6.50 3.40
CA SER A 195 1.33 -7.37 2.23
C SER A 195 0.11 -8.26 2.25
N ASP A 196 -0.96 -7.84 1.56
CA ASP A 196 -2.13 -8.71 1.33
C ASP A 196 -1.72 -10.02 0.63
N ILE A 197 -0.63 -9.99 -0.16
CA ILE A 197 -0.04 -11.16 -0.81
C ILE A 197 0.56 -12.11 0.23
N ALA A 198 1.38 -11.62 1.17
CA ALA A 198 1.94 -12.48 2.21
C ALA A 198 0.84 -13.05 3.13
N ASP A 199 -0.17 -12.24 3.47
CA ASP A 199 -1.32 -12.68 4.25
C ASP A 199 -2.12 -13.78 3.51
N PHE A 200 -2.32 -13.62 2.20
CA PHE A 200 -2.93 -14.63 1.36
C PHE A 200 -2.14 -15.94 1.34
N LEU A 201 -0.84 -15.88 1.04
CA LEU A 201 0.01 -17.07 1.00
C LEU A 201 0.03 -17.78 2.37
N ARG A 202 0.10 -17.03 3.47
CA ARG A 202 0.01 -17.56 4.83
C ARG A 202 -1.30 -18.29 5.09
N LYS A 203 -2.43 -17.69 4.68
CA LYS A 203 -3.77 -18.28 4.83
C LYS A 203 -3.92 -19.59 4.07
N HIS A 204 -3.21 -19.73 2.94
CA HIS A 204 -3.19 -20.93 2.11
C HIS A 204 -2.06 -21.91 2.47
N ASN A 205 -1.30 -21.66 3.56
CA ASN A 205 -0.15 -22.45 3.98
C ASN A 205 0.95 -22.58 2.90
N ILE A 206 1.10 -21.57 2.05
CA ILE A 206 2.15 -21.51 1.04
C ILE A 206 3.38 -20.84 1.66
N HIS A 207 4.53 -21.50 1.54
CA HIS A 207 5.77 -21.01 2.12
C HIS A 207 6.24 -19.76 1.39
N HIS A 208 6.55 -18.71 2.14
CA HIS A 208 6.98 -17.44 1.56
C HIS A 208 7.93 -16.68 2.49
N ALA A 209 8.71 -15.78 1.91
CA ALA A 209 9.43 -14.76 2.64
C ALA A 209 9.37 -13.42 1.90
N GLU A 210 9.35 -12.36 2.68
CA GLU A 210 9.41 -10.99 2.18
C GLU A 210 10.86 -10.51 2.24
N GLY A 211 11.31 -9.85 1.17
CA GLY A 211 12.64 -9.24 1.10
C GLY A 211 12.52 -7.76 0.82
N VAL A 212 12.92 -6.93 1.78
CA VAL A 212 12.95 -5.49 1.61
C VAL A 212 14.09 -5.13 0.66
N ILE A 213 13.74 -4.71 -0.55
CA ILE A 213 14.68 -4.31 -1.61
C ILE A 213 14.68 -2.80 -1.88
N LEU A 214 13.72 -2.09 -1.29
CA LEU A 214 13.54 -0.65 -1.40
C LEU A 214 13.31 -0.05 -0.02
N ASN A 215 13.97 1.06 0.28
CA ASN A 215 13.70 1.87 1.46
C ASN A 215 12.90 3.11 1.08
N THR A 216 11.94 3.47 1.92
CA THR A 216 11.18 4.71 1.79
C THR A 216 11.93 5.81 2.53
N VAL A 217 12.56 6.72 1.79
CA VAL A 217 13.43 7.74 2.37
C VAL A 217 12.73 9.11 2.35
N PRO A 218 12.68 9.83 3.49
CA PRO A 218 12.16 11.19 3.53
C PRO A 218 12.98 12.15 2.70
N ILE A 219 12.30 13.01 1.96
CA ILE A 219 12.91 14.14 1.24
C ILE A 219 13.03 15.33 2.20
N GLU A 220 14.07 16.15 2.01
CA GLU A 220 14.21 17.42 2.74
C GLU A 220 13.14 18.41 2.30
N LEU A 221 12.37 18.93 3.27
CA LEU A 221 11.28 19.87 3.05
C LEU A 221 11.63 21.24 3.66
N LYS A 222 11.22 22.31 3.00
CA LYS A 222 11.33 23.69 3.48
C LYS A 222 9.98 24.14 4.02
N LYS A 223 9.96 25.02 5.03
CA LYS A 223 8.70 25.50 5.64
C LYS A 223 7.73 26.13 4.62
N LYS A 224 8.27 26.78 3.58
CA LYS A 224 7.47 27.34 2.48
C LYS A 224 6.70 26.28 1.69
N ASP A 225 7.20 25.05 1.66
CA ASP A 225 6.58 23.95 0.94
C ASP A 225 5.28 23.47 1.58
N LEU A 226 4.98 23.92 2.82
CA LEU A 226 3.76 23.57 3.55
C LEU A 226 2.71 24.69 3.54
N GLN A 227 2.94 25.78 2.80
CA GLN A 227 2.07 26.96 2.78
C GLN A 227 0.88 26.78 1.83
N HIS A 228 0.07 25.76 2.08
CA HIS A 228 -1.12 25.42 1.29
C HIS A 228 -2.35 25.33 2.18
N ASP A 229 -3.54 25.52 1.62
CA ASP A 229 -4.78 25.35 2.40
C ASP A 229 -5.03 23.89 2.76
N ALA A 230 -4.61 22.96 1.89
CA ALA A 230 -4.73 21.53 2.10
C ALA A 230 -3.41 20.75 1.84
N LEU A 231 -3.13 19.75 2.68
CA LEU A 231 -2.08 18.75 2.49
C LEU A 231 -2.71 17.37 2.32
N ILE A 232 -2.42 16.69 1.20
CA ILE A 232 -3.00 15.39 0.89
C ILE A 232 -1.91 14.32 0.84
N PHE A 233 -1.95 13.42 1.81
CA PHE A 233 -1.00 12.32 1.96
C PHE A 233 -1.45 11.07 1.21
N PHE A 234 -0.49 10.42 0.55
CA PHE A 234 -0.72 9.18 -0.21
C PHE A 234 -0.12 7.93 0.45
N SER A 235 0.65 8.10 1.53
CA SER A 235 1.23 7.01 2.30
C SER A 235 1.56 7.44 3.73
N PRO A 236 1.65 6.49 4.69
CA PRO A 236 2.17 6.76 6.03
C PRO A 236 3.57 7.38 6.01
N GLY A 237 4.41 6.98 5.04
CA GLY A 237 5.76 7.52 4.85
C GLY A 237 5.76 9.04 4.63
N GLY A 238 4.75 9.59 3.94
CA GLY A 238 4.60 11.04 3.78
C GLY A 238 4.33 11.75 5.11
N VAL A 239 3.49 11.19 5.98
CA VAL A 239 3.22 11.73 7.32
C VAL A 239 4.49 11.73 8.17
N ASN A 240 5.21 10.60 8.18
CA ASN A 240 6.47 10.46 8.91
C ASN A 240 7.54 11.42 8.37
N ALA A 241 7.62 11.61 7.05
CA ALA A 241 8.55 12.55 6.43
C ALA A 241 8.24 14.00 6.84
N LEU A 242 6.95 14.37 6.94
CA LEU A 242 6.55 15.69 7.44
C LEU A 242 7.08 15.92 8.87
N LEU A 243 6.83 14.98 9.78
CA LEU A 243 7.25 15.08 11.18
C LEU A 243 8.77 15.06 11.34
N LYS A 244 9.48 14.26 10.52
CA LYS A 244 10.95 14.25 10.54
C LYS A 244 11.53 15.61 10.17
N ASN A 245 10.94 16.29 9.18
CA ASN A 245 11.37 17.62 8.76
C ASN A 245 10.88 18.71 9.73
N PHE A 246 9.71 18.54 10.32
CA PHE A 246 9.08 19.51 11.23
C PHE A 246 8.47 18.80 12.45
N PRO A 247 9.28 18.45 13.47
CA PRO A 247 8.80 17.71 14.65
C PRO A 247 7.69 18.41 15.42
N ASP A 248 7.67 19.75 15.37
CA ASP A 248 6.66 20.59 16.03
C ASP A 248 5.48 20.97 15.12
N TYR A 249 5.31 20.29 13.98
CA TYR A 249 4.20 20.57 13.07
C TYR A 249 2.87 20.41 13.81
N LYS A 250 1.97 21.38 13.58
CA LYS A 250 0.60 21.38 14.11
C LYS A 250 -0.34 21.74 12.96
N GLN A 251 -1.44 20.98 12.82
CA GLN A 251 -2.41 21.17 11.74
C GLN A 251 -2.94 22.61 11.66
N LYS A 252 -3.21 23.29 12.79
CA LYS A 252 -3.58 24.73 12.86
C LYS A 252 -4.64 25.18 11.83
N GLY A 253 -5.63 24.33 11.56
CA GLY A 253 -6.72 24.59 10.61
C GLY A 253 -6.36 24.38 9.13
N GLN A 254 -5.19 23.83 8.82
CA GLN A 254 -4.88 23.27 7.50
C GLN A 254 -5.74 22.03 7.27
N VAL A 255 -6.31 21.91 6.07
CA VAL A 255 -7.10 20.74 5.70
C VAL A 255 -6.14 19.58 5.44
N ILE A 256 -6.37 18.43 6.06
CA ILE A 256 -5.51 17.25 5.84
C ILE A 256 -6.31 16.14 5.17
N GLY A 257 -5.75 15.54 4.13
CA GLY A 257 -6.32 14.37 3.47
C GLY A 257 -5.40 13.16 3.49
N GLY A 258 -5.98 11.97 3.48
CA GLY A 258 -5.27 10.70 3.49
C GLY A 258 -5.84 9.71 2.48
N PHE A 259 -4.98 9.16 1.63
CA PHE A 259 -5.31 8.07 0.72
C PHE A 259 -4.96 6.71 1.34
N GLY A 260 -5.98 5.90 1.61
CA GLY A 260 -5.89 4.55 2.17
C GLY A 260 -5.97 4.53 3.70
N PRO A 261 -6.45 3.42 4.28
CA PRO A 261 -6.69 3.30 5.71
C PRO A 261 -5.40 3.44 6.56
N LEU A 262 -4.26 2.99 6.04
CA LEU A 262 -2.97 3.13 6.73
C LEU A 262 -2.53 4.59 6.82
N THR A 263 -2.72 5.36 5.75
CA THR A 263 -2.37 6.79 5.73
C THR A 263 -3.28 7.58 6.66
N VAL A 264 -4.58 7.29 6.66
CA VAL A 264 -5.54 7.90 7.60
C VAL A 264 -5.17 7.59 9.03
N ALA A 265 -4.84 6.32 9.34
CA ALA A 265 -4.40 5.95 10.68
C ALA A 265 -3.14 6.72 11.11
N ALA A 266 -2.14 6.85 10.23
CA ALA A 266 -0.93 7.63 10.52
C ALA A 266 -1.23 9.11 10.80
N ILE A 267 -2.19 9.72 10.08
CA ILE A 267 -2.63 11.10 10.35
C ILE A 267 -3.31 11.20 11.73
N GLU A 268 -4.21 10.26 12.03
CA GLU A 268 -4.96 10.26 13.29
C GLU A 268 -4.10 9.95 14.52
N ASP A 269 -3.05 9.14 14.38
CA ASP A 269 -2.12 8.81 15.46
C ASP A 269 -1.34 10.05 15.94
N GLU A 270 -1.18 11.06 15.09
CA GLU A 270 -0.61 12.38 15.42
C GLU A 270 -1.64 13.36 15.99
N ASN A 271 -2.85 12.87 16.29
CA ASN A 271 -4.00 13.66 16.74
C ASN A 271 -4.43 14.74 15.74
N TRP A 272 -4.12 14.58 14.44
CA TRP A 272 -4.64 15.43 13.39
C TRP A 272 -5.99 14.89 12.89
N LYS A 273 -6.84 15.81 12.43
CA LYS A 273 -8.09 15.46 11.79
C LYS A 273 -7.84 15.21 10.30
N CYS A 274 -8.16 14.01 9.83
CA CYS A 274 -8.21 13.71 8.40
C CYS A 274 -9.56 14.19 7.83
N ASP A 275 -9.57 15.37 7.21
CA ASP A 275 -10.75 16.01 6.63
C ASP A 275 -11.20 15.37 5.31
N ILE A 276 -10.24 14.87 4.52
CA ILE A 276 -10.49 14.28 3.20
C ILE A 276 -9.99 12.84 3.19
N ILE A 277 -10.90 11.88 3.08
CA ILE A 277 -10.56 10.45 3.10
C ILE A 277 -10.91 9.85 1.74
N ALA A 278 -9.97 9.09 1.18
CA ALA A 278 -10.20 8.24 0.02
C ALA A 278 -9.33 6.98 0.12
N PRO A 279 -9.63 5.88 -0.57
CA PRO A 279 -10.91 5.61 -1.21
C PRO A 279 -12.01 5.38 -0.16
N THR A 280 -13.24 5.80 -0.47
CA THR A 280 -14.48 5.38 0.20
C THR A 280 -15.50 4.91 -0.85
N PRO A 281 -16.60 4.23 -0.49
CA PRO A 281 -17.65 3.87 -1.44
C PRO A 281 -18.19 5.07 -2.24
N GLU A 282 -18.32 6.25 -1.62
CA GLU A 282 -18.80 7.47 -2.29
C GLU A 282 -17.68 8.26 -2.98
N SER A 283 -16.42 7.94 -2.71
CA SER A 283 -15.25 8.65 -3.23
C SER A 283 -14.11 7.66 -3.48
N PRO A 284 -14.22 6.83 -4.53
CA PRO A 284 -13.24 5.79 -4.83
C PRO A 284 -11.87 6.33 -5.25
N SER A 285 -11.76 7.64 -5.52
CA SER A 285 -10.50 8.31 -5.82
C SER A 285 -10.30 9.56 -4.96
N MET A 286 -9.04 9.94 -4.75
CA MET A 286 -8.71 11.18 -4.04
C MET A 286 -9.21 12.43 -4.78
N ALA A 287 -9.23 12.41 -6.12
CA ALA A 287 -9.80 13.51 -6.90
C ALA A 287 -11.30 13.71 -6.60
N MET A 288 -12.08 12.62 -6.53
CA MET A 288 -13.50 12.70 -6.17
C MET A 288 -13.70 13.16 -4.71
N ALA A 289 -12.88 12.66 -3.77
CA ALA A 289 -12.96 13.08 -2.38
C ALA A 289 -12.64 14.58 -2.21
N LEU A 290 -11.63 15.07 -2.95
CA LEU A 290 -11.27 16.48 -2.99
C LEU A 290 -12.42 17.33 -3.57
N GLU A 291 -13.00 16.92 -4.71
CA GLU A 291 -14.15 17.60 -5.32
C GLU A 291 -15.34 17.69 -4.35
N LYS A 292 -15.67 16.57 -3.69
CA LYS A 292 -16.74 16.52 -2.69
C LYS A 292 -16.50 17.48 -1.54
N TYR A 293 -15.27 17.56 -1.03
CA TYR A 293 -14.89 18.52 0.01
C TYR A 293 -15.06 19.97 -0.48
N ILE A 294 -14.62 20.28 -1.70
CA ILE A 294 -14.74 21.62 -2.29
C ILE A 294 -16.19 22.03 -2.42
N LEU A 295 -17.07 21.16 -2.94
CA LEU A 295 -18.49 21.44 -3.09
C LEU A 295 -19.13 21.73 -1.72
N ALA A 296 -18.90 20.85 -0.74
CA ALA A 296 -19.40 21.04 0.62
C ALA A 296 -18.92 22.36 1.24
N SER A 297 -17.64 22.72 1.07
CA SER A 297 -17.07 23.98 1.59
C SER A 297 -17.66 25.24 0.94
N ARG A 298 -18.29 25.10 -0.24
CA ARG A 298 -18.97 26.18 -0.97
C ARG A 298 -20.48 26.23 -0.68
N GLY A 299 -20.99 25.34 0.18
CA GLY A 299 -22.42 25.21 0.46
C GLY A 299 -23.21 24.61 -0.71
N LYS A 300 -22.55 23.77 -1.53
CA LYS A 300 -23.14 23.08 -2.68
C LYS A 300 -23.15 21.57 -2.48
#